data_AF-A0AAW2GR20-F1
#
_entry.id   AF-A0AAW2GR20-F1
#
_cell.length_a   1.000
_cell.length_b   1.000
_cell.length_c   1.000
_cell.angle_alpha   90.00
_cell.angle_beta   90.00
_cell.angle_gamma   90.00
#
_symmetry.space_group_name_H-M   'P 1'
#
loop_
_entity.id
_entity.type
_entity.pdbx_description
1 polymer ?
#
loop_
_entity_poly.entity_id
_entity_poly.type
_entity_poly.pdbx_seq_one_letter_code
_entity_poly.pdbx_strand_id
1 'polypeptide(L)'
;MTLLPPTPAQQKRIDKELPPNPEMRKQDIRMLREWLSKQPHLPNHIDDSKLEKFLFNCKNSIEKCKLILERYYTVRTSLPEFFLNRDPLSQDIQDSFSVLNFFILPSLTEEGYRVTIFQLRDTDVKKFSLQAIVRRILMILDVRLLEESCLSNIMIIDLEV
;
A
#
# COMPACT_ATOMS: atom_id res chain seq x y z
N MET A 1 -2.60 -0.27 -14.08
CA MET A 1 -2.37 -1.62 -13.55
C MET A 1 -3.72 -2.18 -13.18
N THR A 2 -4.11 -3.34 -13.72
CA THR A 2 -5.42 -3.94 -13.39
C THR A 2 -5.18 -5.10 -12.45
N LEU A 3 -5.41 -4.87 -11.16
CA LEU A 3 -5.38 -5.93 -10.15
C LEU A 3 -6.65 -6.76 -10.29
N LEU A 4 -6.51 -8.08 -10.34
CA LEU A 4 -7.66 -8.97 -10.37
C LEU A 4 -8.20 -9.17 -8.95
N PRO A 5 -9.54 -9.23 -8.79
CA PRO A 5 -10.13 -9.61 -7.52
C PRO A 5 -9.71 -11.04 -7.13
N PRO A 6 -9.72 -11.38 -5.84
CA PRO A 6 -9.44 -12.74 -5.39
C PRO A 6 -10.41 -13.75 -6.03
N THR A 7 -9.89 -14.90 -6.43
CA THR A 7 -10.71 -16.07 -6.80
C THR A 7 -11.49 -16.57 -5.58
N PRO A 8 -12.56 -17.36 -5.74
CA PRO A 8 -13.31 -17.90 -4.60
C PRO A 8 -12.47 -18.70 -3.61
N ALA A 9 -11.46 -19.45 -4.10
CA ALA A 9 -10.53 -20.19 -3.24
C ALA A 9 -9.64 -19.25 -2.41
N GLN A 10 -9.12 -18.18 -3.04
CA GLN A 10 -8.32 -17.16 -2.37
C GLN A 10 -9.15 -16.38 -1.36
N GLN A 11 -10.38 -15.99 -1.72
CA GLN A 11 -11.29 -15.31 -0.80
C GLN A 11 -11.58 -16.17 0.43
N LYS A 12 -11.86 -17.47 0.24
CA LYS A 12 -12.05 -18.42 1.35
C LYS A 12 -10.81 -18.50 2.25
N ARG A 13 -9.60 -18.40 1.70
CA ARG A 13 -8.36 -18.36 2.48
C ARG A 13 -8.24 -17.06 3.28
N ILE A 14 -8.50 -15.92 2.64
CA ILE A 14 -8.54 -14.60 3.27
C ILE A 14 -9.51 -14.62 4.46
N ASP A 15 -10.73 -15.10 4.24
CA ASP A 15 -11.78 -15.16 5.26
C ASP A 15 -11.45 -16.16 6.39
N LYS A 16 -10.67 -17.20 6.11
CA LYS A 16 -10.22 -18.13 7.16
C LYS A 16 -9.21 -17.47 8.11
N GLU A 17 -8.28 -16.68 7.58
CA GLU A 17 -7.25 -16.00 8.36
C GLU A 17 -7.78 -14.71 9.02
N LEU A 18 -8.67 -14.00 8.34
CA LEU A 18 -9.33 -12.78 8.80
C LEU A 18 -10.85 -12.91 8.59
N PRO A 19 -11.56 -13.59 9.52
CA PRO A 19 -13.00 -13.78 9.43
C PRO A 19 -13.76 -12.47 9.27
N PRO A 20 -14.68 -12.38 8.30
CA PRO A 20 -15.53 -11.21 8.16
C PRO A 20 -16.47 -11.11 9.37
N ASN A 21 -16.39 -9.99 10.08
CA ASN A 21 -17.32 -9.66 11.15
C ASN A 21 -17.83 -8.22 10.95
N PRO A 22 -18.93 -8.03 10.21
CA PRO A 22 -19.43 -6.70 9.86
C PRO A 22 -19.78 -5.84 11.08
N GLU A 23 -20.31 -6.44 12.14
CA GLU A 23 -20.70 -5.70 13.35
C GLU A 23 -19.47 -5.26 14.15
N MET A 24 -18.49 -6.15 14.34
CA MET A 24 -17.22 -5.78 14.97
C MET A 24 -16.48 -4.73 14.13
N ARG A 25 -16.50 -4.84 12.80
CA ARG A 25 -15.91 -3.83 11.92
C ARG A 25 -16.54 -2.45 12.11
N LYS A 26 -17.88 -2.35 12.13
CA LYS A 26 -18.56 -1.07 12.41
C LYS A 26 -18.17 -0.49 13.76
N GLN A 27 -18.03 -1.34 14.79
CA GLN A 27 -17.57 -0.92 16.10
C GLN A 27 -16.13 -0.41 16.07
N ASP A 28 -15.21 -1.14 15.45
CA ASP A 28 -13.80 -0.78 15.34
C ASP A 28 -13.61 0.54 14.58
N ILE A 29 -14.37 0.75 13.50
CA ILE A 29 -14.37 2.02 12.75
C ILE A 29 -14.86 3.17 13.62
N ARG A 30 -15.93 2.97 14.41
CA ARG A 30 -16.39 3.99 15.37
C ARG A 30 -15.31 4.33 16.39
N MET A 31 -14.63 3.34 16.95
CA MET A 31 -13.54 3.55 17.90
C MET A 31 -12.36 4.32 17.27
N LEU A 32 -12.01 4.01 16.01
CA LEU A 32 -10.98 4.74 15.27
C LEU A 32 -11.40 6.20 15.01
N ARG A 33 -12.68 6.46 14.70
CA ARG A 33 -13.23 7.82 14.54
C ARG A 33 -13.13 8.64 15.81
N GLU A 34 -13.59 8.08 16.93
CA GLU A 34 -13.52 8.72 18.24
C GLU A 34 -12.08 8.97 18.70
N TRP A 35 -11.15 8.11 18.32
CA TRP A 35 -9.73 8.32 18.58
C TRP A 35 -9.16 9.43 17.68
N LEU A 36 -9.44 9.42 16.37
CA LEU A 36 -8.99 10.44 15.42
C LEU A 36 -9.46 11.83 15.84
N SER A 37 -10.72 11.98 16.29
CA SER A 37 -11.24 13.28 16.75
C SER A 37 -10.46 13.87 17.93
N LYS A 38 -9.66 13.06 18.64
CA LYS A 38 -8.80 13.47 19.75
C LYS A 38 -7.35 13.74 19.31
N GLN A 39 -7.00 13.48 18.04
CA GLN A 39 -5.67 13.68 17.47
C GLN A 39 -5.68 14.89 16.51
N PRO A 40 -5.47 16.13 17.00
CA PRO A 40 -5.59 17.34 16.18
C PRO A 40 -4.53 17.44 15.06
N HIS A 41 -3.42 16.72 15.18
CA HIS A 41 -2.36 16.66 14.16
C HIS A 41 -2.66 15.66 13.03
N LEU A 42 -3.67 14.81 13.19
CA LEU A 42 -4.12 13.87 12.16
C LEU A 42 -5.34 14.42 11.41
N PRO A 43 -5.53 14.01 10.14
CA PRO A 43 -6.72 14.42 9.41
C PRO A 43 -7.97 13.74 9.98
N ASN A 44 -8.97 14.55 10.29
CA ASN A 44 -10.26 14.06 10.81
C ASN A 44 -11.25 13.61 9.72
N HIS A 45 -10.95 13.87 8.46
CA HIS A 45 -11.83 13.65 7.30
C HIS A 45 -11.46 12.39 6.48
N ILE A 46 -10.77 11.41 7.08
CA ILE A 46 -10.45 10.13 6.41
C ILE A 46 -11.76 9.40 6.09
N ASP A 47 -11.93 8.72 4.96
CA ASP A 47 -13.16 7.96 4.69
C ASP A 47 -13.23 6.63 5.46
N ASP A 48 -14.44 6.15 5.76
CA ASP A 48 -14.63 4.86 6.45
C ASP A 48 -14.05 3.71 5.64
N SER A 49 -14.24 3.70 4.32
CA SER A 49 -13.66 2.68 3.42
C SER A 49 -12.13 2.63 3.53
N LYS A 50 -11.48 3.78 3.68
CA LYS A 50 -10.02 3.86 3.87
C LYS A 50 -9.62 3.34 5.25
N LEU A 51 -10.37 3.69 6.30
CA LEU A 51 -10.14 3.14 7.64
C LEU A 51 -10.31 1.62 7.68
N GLU A 52 -11.30 1.07 6.97
CA GLU A 52 -11.48 -0.38 6.83
C GLU A 52 -10.27 -1.05 6.17
N LYS A 53 -9.69 -0.41 5.14
CA LYS A 53 -8.46 -0.90 4.50
C LYS A 53 -7.27 -0.89 5.44
N PHE A 54 -7.07 0.18 6.23
CA PHE A 54 -6.03 0.21 7.25
C PHE A 54 -6.22 -0.89 8.30
N LEU A 55 -7.45 -1.06 8.77
CA LEU A 55 -7.79 -2.06 9.78
C LEU A 55 -7.55 -3.48 9.27
N PHE A 56 -7.97 -3.77 8.03
CA PHE A 56 -7.71 -5.05 7.37
C PHE A 56 -6.20 -5.34 7.29
N ASN A 57 -5.40 -4.37 6.83
CA ASN A 57 -3.93 -4.50 6.77
C ASN A 57 -3.27 -4.62 8.15
N CYS A 58 -3.95 -4.17 9.21
CA CYS A 58 -3.53 -4.34 10.61
C CYS A 58 -4.08 -5.62 11.26
N LYS A 59 -4.61 -6.57 10.48
CA LYS A 59 -5.22 -7.81 10.96
C LYS A 59 -6.32 -7.56 12.00
N ASN A 60 -7.14 -6.53 11.75
CA ASN A 60 -8.21 -6.05 12.62
C ASN A 60 -7.76 -5.62 14.04
N SER A 61 -6.47 -5.32 14.23
CA SER A 61 -5.98 -4.78 15.50
C SER A 61 -6.08 -3.26 15.51
N ILE A 62 -6.99 -2.72 16.34
CA ILE A 62 -7.17 -1.27 16.52
C ILE A 62 -5.87 -0.59 16.93
N GLU A 63 -5.15 -1.13 17.91
CA GLU A 63 -3.93 -0.49 18.42
C GLU A 63 -2.82 -0.44 17.37
N LYS A 64 -2.66 -1.50 16.55
CA LYS A 64 -1.76 -1.46 15.39
C LYS A 64 -2.24 -0.45 14.35
N CYS A 65 -3.54 -0.38 14.11
CA CYS A 65 -4.13 0.56 13.14
C CYS A 65 -3.86 2.01 13.54
N LYS A 66 -4.03 2.38 14.81
CA LYS A 66 -3.71 3.72 15.34
C LYS A 66 -2.24 4.07 15.09
N LEU A 67 -1.34 3.16 15.45
CA LEU A 67 0.10 3.35 15.25
C LEU A 67 0.49 3.51 13.77
N ILE A 68 -0.13 2.72 12.89
CA ILE A 68 0.11 2.81 11.45
C ILE A 68 -0.47 4.10 10.87
N LEU A 69 -1.64 4.54 11.30
CA LEU A 69 -2.24 5.82 10.87
C LEU A 69 -1.36 7.01 11.25
N GLU A 70 -0.91 7.07 12.51
CA GLU A 70 0.07 8.08 12.97
C GLU A 70 1.28 8.14 12.05
N ARG A 71 1.99 7.01 11.91
CA ARG A 71 3.19 6.91 11.07
C ARG A 71 2.92 7.26 9.61
N TYR A 72 1.79 6.79 9.08
CA TYR A 72 1.39 7.02 7.70
C TYR A 72 1.31 8.52 7.40
N TYR A 73 0.69 9.30 8.28
CA TYR A 73 0.55 10.75 8.08
C TYR A 73 1.83 11.51 8.45
N THR A 74 2.53 11.13 9.52
CA THR A 74 3.82 11.77 9.89
C THR A 74 4.85 11.65 8.77
N VAL A 75 5.07 10.44 8.22
CA VAL A 75 6.09 10.24 7.16
C VAL A 75 5.77 11.07 5.92
N ARG A 76 4.48 11.23 5.59
CA ARG A 76 4.01 12.00 4.43
C ARG A 76 4.28 13.49 4.54
N THR A 77 4.22 14.04 5.75
CA THR A 77 4.52 15.44 6.01
C THR A 77 6.01 15.69 6.23
N SER A 78 6.75 14.71 6.76
CA SER A 78 8.17 14.83 7.03
C SER A 78 9.08 14.65 5.81
N LEU A 79 8.63 13.93 4.76
CA LEU A 79 9.46 13.59 3.59
C LEU A 79 8.87 14.15 2.27
N PRO A 80 8.81 15.49 2.10
CA PRO A 80 8.19 16.10 0.93
C PRO A 80 8.82 15.66 -0.41
N GLU A 81 10.09 15.27 -0.42
CA GLU A 81 10.82 14.80 -1.59
C GLU A 81 10.20 13.55 -2.23
N PHE A 82 9.47 12.74 -1.46
CA PHE A 82 8.78 11.54 -1.93
C PHE A 82 7.26 11.71 -2.01
N PHE A 83 6.68 12.64 -1.25
CA PHE A 83 5.23 12.78 -1.09
C PHE A 83 4.60 14.01 -1.75
N LEU A 84 5.40 14.99 -2.20
CA LEU A 84 4.96 16.13 -3.00
C LEU A 84 5.29 15.93 -4.50
N ASN A 85 4.63 16.72 -5.36
CA ASN A 85 4.85 16.77 -6.81
C ASN A 85 4.81 15.39 -7.50
N ARG A 86 3.74 14.63 -7.21
CA ARG A 86 3.54 13.26 -7.69
C ARG A 86 2.80 13.21 -9.02
N ASP A 87 3.46 13.70 -10.06
CA ASP A 87 2.95 13.60 -11.43
C ASP A 87 3.48 12.30 -12.06
N PRO A 88 2.62 11.32 -12.39
CA PRO A 88 3.07 10.10 -13.06
C PRO A 88 3.63 10.36 -14.47
N LEU A 89 3.34 11.52 -15.08
CA LEU A 89 3.79 11.91 -16.41
C LEU A 89 5.05 12.78 -16.39
N SER A 90 5.58 13.13 -15.22
CA SER A 90 6.83 13.90 -15.14
C SER A 90 8.00 13.10 -15.71
N GLN A 91 8.94 13.80 -16.34
CA GLN A 91 10.06 13.17 -17.06
C GLN A 91 10.88 12.24 -16.15
N ASP A 92 11.16 12.65 -14.92
CA ASP A 92 11.94 11.85 -13.96
C ASP A 92 11.24 10.54 -13.56
N ILE A 93 9.91 10.55 -13.45
CA ILE A 93 9.12 9.34 -13.19
C ILE A 93 9.10 8.45 -14.43
N GLN A 94 8.93 9.04 -15.62
CA GLN A 94 9.00 8.31 -16.89
C GLN A 94 10.37 7.65 -17.09
N ASP A 95 11.46 8.37 -16.84
CA ASP A 95 12.83 7.88 -16.95
C ASP A 95 13.08 6.70 -16.00
N SER A 96 12.48 6.71 -14.81
CA SER A 96 12.63 5.61 -13.84
C SER A 96 12.10 4.26 -14.35
N PHE A 97 11.21 4.23 -15.36
CA PHE A 97 10.77 2.99 -16.02
C PHE A 97 11.83 2.36 -16.90
N SER A 98 12.76 3.15 -17.44
CA SER A 98 13.88 2.62 -18.22
C SER A 98 14.94 1.95 -17.33
N VAL A 99 15.09 2.42 -16.09
CA VAL A 99 16.10 1.95 -15.14
C VAL A 99 15.63 0.74 -14.35
N LEU A 100 14.36 0.73 -13.93
CA LEU A 100 13.86 -0.23 -12.95
C LEU A 100 12.45 -0.67 -13.28
N ASN A 101 12.27 -1.98 -13.37
CA ASN A 101 10.98 -2.63 -13.44
C ASN A 101 10.45 -2.82 -12.01
N PHE A 102 9.29 -2.23 -11.74
CA PHE A 102 8.52 -2.47 -10.52
C PHE A 102 7.09 -2.79 -10.94
N PHE A 103 6.75 -4.07 -11.00
CA PHE A 103 5.41 -4.48 -11.40
C PHE A 103 4.84 -5.51 -10.44
N ILE A 104 3.54 -5.39 -10.22
CA ILE A 104 2.76 -6.20 -9.30
C ILE A 104 1.98 -7.18 -10.14
N LEU A 105 2.09 -8.46 -9.81
CA LEU A 105 1.38 -9.49 -10.55
C LEU A 105 -0.13 -9.34 -10.33
N PRO A 106 -0.95 -9.49 -11.38
CA PRO A 106 -2.37 -9.15 -11.34
C PRO A 106 -3.19 -10.13 -10.48
N SER A 107 -2.76 -11.38 -10.35
CA SER A 107 -3.39 -12.39 -9.48
C SER A 107 -2.67 -12.51 -8.13
N LEU A 108 -3.39 -12.92 -7.11
CA LEU A 108 -2.80 -13.35 -5.84
C LEU A 108 -2.23 -14.77 -5.98
N THR A 109 -1.37 -15.18 -5.04
CA THR A 109 -1.02 -16.60 -4.86
C THR A 109 -2.20 -17.38 -4.29
N GLU A 110 -2.12 -18.71 -4.21
CA GLU A 110 -3.16 -19.55 -3.59
C GLU A 110 -3.34 -19.22 -2.11
N GLU A 111 -2.27 -18.78 -1.44
CA GLU A 111 -2.27 -18.34 -0.05
C GLU A 111 -2.86 -16.93 0.15
N GLY A 112 -3.22 -16.23 -0.93
CA GLY A 112 -3.77 -14.87 -0.86
C GLY A 112 -2.72 -13.78 -0.72
N TYR A 113 -1.48 -14.04 -1.14
CA TYR A 113 -0.39 -13.07 -1.11
C TYR A 113 -0.25 -12.32 -2.43
N ARG A 114 0.14 -11.05 -2.37
CA ARG A 114 0.46 -10.28 -3.57
C ARG A 114 1.94 -10.38 -3.90
N VAL A 115 2.24 -10.81 -5.11
CA VAL A 115 3.61 -10.85 -5.62
C VAL A 115 3.96 -9.54 -6.32
N THR A 116 5.08 -8.95 -5.95
CA THR A 116 5.69 -7.79 -6.61
C THR A 116 7.08 -8.17 -7.08
N ILE A 117 7.39 -7.85 -8.34
CA ILE A 117 8.71 -8.06 -8.92
C ILE A 117 9.42 -6.72 -9.01
N PHE A 118 10.64 -6.72 -8.48
CA PHE A 118 11.61 -5.65 -8.59
C PHE A 118 12.77 -6.18 -9.43
N GLN A 119 13.08 -5.51 -10.54
CA GLN A 119 14.19 -5.89 -11.40
C GLN A 119 14.93 -4.62 -11.84
N LEU A 120 16.25 -4.61 -11.65
CA LEU A 120 17.12 -3.54 -12.16
C LEU A 120 17.40 -3.82 -13.64
N ARG A 121 17.09 -2.88 -14.53
CA ARG A 121 17.29 -3.05 -15.98
C ARG A 121 18.54 -2.37 -16.49
N ASP A 122 18.85 -1.22 -15.93
CA ASP A 122 20.00 -0.42 -16.33
C ASP A 122 20.82 -0.10 -15.08
N THR A 123 22.07 -0.56 -15.06
CA THR A 123 23.01 -0.38 -13.96
C THR A 123 23.81 0.92 -14.09
N ASP A 124 23.58 1.74 -15.11
CA ASP A 124 24.20 3.05 -15.24
C ASP A 124 23.73 3.97 -14.11
N VAL A 125 24.62 4.17 -13.14
CA VAL A 125 24.41 5.01 -11.96
C VAL A 125 23.99 6.44 -12.34
N LYS A 126 24.39 6.94 -13.52
CA LYS A 126 24.02 8.29 -13.98
C LYS A 126 22.52 8.42 -14.28
N LYS A 127 21.86 7.32 -14.64
CA LYS A 127 20.41 7.29 -14.89
C LYS A 127 19.62 6.96 -13.62
N PHE A 128 20.29 6.45 -12.59
CA PHE A 128 19.65 5.99 -11.36
C PHE A 128 19.28 7.17 -10.44
N SER A 129 18.02 7.58 -10.47
CA SER A 129 17.44 8.52 -9.50
C SER A 129 16.69 7.78 -8.40
N LEU A 130 17.34 7.59 -7.24
CA LEU A 130 16.70 6.97 -6.08
C LEU A 130 15.41 7.70 -5.69
N GLN A 131 15.43 9.04 -5.73
CA GLN A 131 14.28 9.85 -5.37
C GLN A 131 13.08 9.59 -6.29
N ALA A 132 13.28 9.60 -7.60
CA ALA A 132 12.21 9.34 -8.58
C ALA A 132 11.69 7.90 -8.46
N ILE A 133 12.59 6.92 -8.31
CA ILE A 133 12.23 5.50 -8.15
C ILE A 133 11.38 5.29 -6.90
N VAL A 134 11.80 5.80 -5.74
CA VAL A 134 11.08 5.65 -4.48
C VAL A 134 9.74 6.39 -4.54
N ARG A 135 9.70 7.61 -5.08
CA ARG A 135 8.45 8.36 -5.27
C ARG A 135 7.46 7.58 -6.14
N ARG A 136 7.91 7.02 -7.27
CA ARG A 136 7.07 6.16 -8.13
C ARG A 136 6.55 4.94 -7.39
N ILE A 137 7.41 4.21 -6.68
CA ILE A 137 7.00 3.01 -5.92
C ILE A 137 5.94 3.38 -4.88
N LEU A 138 6.14 4.48 -4.14
CA LEU A 138 5.17 4.93 -3.12
C LEU A 138 3.83 5.33 -3.74
N MET A 139 3.81 5.96 -4.92
CA MET A 139 2.56 6.24 -5.66
C MET A 139 1.80 4.94 -5.99
N ILE A 140 2.52 3.91 -6.45
CA ILE A 140 1.93 2.60 -6.75
C ILE A 140 1.38 1.95 -5.48
N LEU A 141 2.12 2.00 -4.36
CA LEU A 141 1.68 1.43 -3.09
C LEU A 141 0.45 2.15 -2.51
N ASP A 142 0.33 3.48 -2.70
CA ASP A 142 -0.85 4.24 -2.29
C ASP A 142 -2.10 3.81 -3.05
N VAL A 143 -1.99 3.54 -4.35
CA VAL A 143 -3.10 2.99 -5.16
C VAL A 143 -3.48 1.59 -4.65
N ARG A 144 -2.50 0.71 -4.44
CA ARG A 144 -2.75 -0.65 -3.93
C ARG A 144 -3.47 -0.68 -2.59
N LEU A 145 -3.11 0.22 -1.67
CA LEU A 145 -3.74 0.31 -0.36
C LEU A 145 -5.26 0.55 -0.47
N LEU A 146 -5.70 1.27 -1.50
CA LEU A 146 -7.11 1.58 -1.74
C LEU A 146 -7.81 0.50 -2.54
N GLU A 147 -7.14 -0.07 -3.55
CA GLU A 147 -7.78 -0.95 -4.53
C GLU A 147 -7.85 -2.42 -4.09
N GLU A 148 -6.98 -2.90 -3.20
CA GLU A 148 -6.85 -4.33 -2.92
C GLU A 148 -6.96 -4.69 -1.44
N SER A 149 -7.23 -5.97 -1.18
CA SER A 149 -7.13 -6.59 0.14
C SER A 149 -6.42 -7.93 -0.03
N CYS A 150 -5.15 -8.01 0.38
CA CYS A 150 -4.34 -9.24 0.37
C CYS A 150 -3.81 -9.54 1.77
N LEU A 151 -3.49 -10.80 2.06
CA LEU A 151 -3.04 -11.20 3.40
C LEU A 151 -1.59 -10.81 3.68
N SER A 152 -0.76 -10.80 2.64
CA SER A 152 0.66 -10.49 2.75
C SER A 152 1.24 -10.11 1.37
N ASN A 153 2.50 -9.67 1.38
CA ASN A 153 3.27 -9.35 0.20
C ASN A 153 4.46 -10.31 0.05
N ILE A 154 4.74 -10.72 -1.18
CA ILE A 154 5.99 -11.36 -1.58
C ILE A 154 6.71 -10.39 -2.51
N MET A 155 7.96 -10.07 -2.19
CA MET A 155 8.82 -9.28 -3.07
C MET A 155 9.87 -10.21 -3.69
N ILE A 156 9.87 -10.30 -5.01
CA ILE A 156 10.91 -10.97 -5.78
C ILE A 156 11.86 -9.88 -6.25
N ILE A 157 13.14 -10.01 -5.89
CA ILE A 157 14.19 -9.11 -6.33
C ILE A 157 15.05 -9.89 -7.32
N ASP A 158 14.91 -9.53 -8.59
CA ASP A 158 15.76 -10.05 -9.65
C ASP A 158 17.01 -9.17 -9.76
N LEU A 159 18.16 -9.79 -9.50
CA LEU A 159 19.48 -9.18 -9.51
C LEU A 159 20.33 -9.64 -10.69
N GLU A 160 19.77 -10.43 -11.61
CA GLU A 160 20.47 -10.78 -12.85
C GLU A 160 20.59 -9.52 -13.72
N VAL A 161 21.82 -9.23 -14.15
CA VAL A 161 22.21 -8.05 -14.95
C VAL A 161 22.43 -8.45 -16.40
#